data_AF-A0A3C1Y285-F1
#
_entry.id   AF-A0A3C1Y285-F1
#
_cell.length_a   1.000
_cell.length_b   1.000
_cell.length_c   1.000
_cell.angle_alpha   90.00
_cell.angle_beta   90.00
_cell.angle_gamma   90.00
#
_symmetry.space_group_name_H-M   'P 1'
#
loop_
_entity.id
_entity.type
_entity.pdbx_description
1 polymer ?
#
loop_
_entity_poly.entity_id
_entity_poly.type
_entity_poly.pdbx_seq_one_letter_code
_entity_poly.pdbx_strand_id
1 'polypeptide(L)' 'MRAKTIDSSLIDALGGTGRVAALCGITPGAVSQWRTNGVPKAWREFLRLARPEATKAWETRQIGLEDQRPP' A
#
# COMPACT_ATOMS: atom_id res chain seq x y z
N MET A 1 -3.99 12.93 -16.32
CA MET A 1 -3.19 12.29 -15.25
C MET A 1 -4.15 11.68 -14.25
N ARG A 2 -4.03 10.39 -13.89
CA ARG A 2 -4.88 9.77 -12.86
C ARG A 2 -4.36 10.17 -11.47
N ALA A 3 -5.26 10.46 -10.54
CA ALA A 3 -4.91 10.83 -9.18
C ALA A 3 -4.11 9.71 -8.50
N LYS A 4 -2.96 10.04 -7.91
CA LYS A 4 -2.10 9.10 -7.19
C LYS A 4 -2.84 8.71 -5.91
N THR A 5 -3.27 7.45 -5.79
CA THR A 5 -3.87 6.97 -4.53
C THR A 5 -2.84 6.99 -3.40
N ILE A 6 -3.33 7.10 -2.18
CA ILE A 6 -2.51 7.02 -0.97
C ILE A 6 -1.68 5.72 -0.96
N ASP A 7 -2.27 4.61 -1.38
CA ASP A 7 -1.62 3.30 -1.45
C ASP A 7 -0.45 3.23 -2.44
N SER A 8 -0.41 4.10 -3.44
CA SER A 8 0.78 4.21 -4.30
C SER A 8 2.02 4.61 -3.52
N SER A 9 1.90 5.48 -2.52
CA SER A 9 3.03 5.88 -1.69
C SER A 9 3.51 4.77 -0.76
N LEU A 10 2.61 3.90 -0.29
CA LEU A 10 2.97 2.69 0.46
C LEU A 10 3.80 1.75 -0.42
N ILE A 11 3.32 1.49 -1.63
CA ILE A 11 4.02 0.62 -2.59
C ILE A 11 5.40 1.20 -2.91
N ASP A 12 5.53 2.52 -3.06
CA ASP A 12 6.82 3.19 -3.27
C ASP A 12 7.75 3.00 -2.05
N ALA A 13 7.25 3.20 -0.82
CA ALA A 13 8.01 3.00 0.42
C ALA A 13 8.49 1.56 0.63
N LEU A 14 7.73 0.58 0.11
CA LEU A 14 8.09 -0.84 0.15
C LEU A 14 9.12 -1.25 -0.91
N GLY A 15 9.53 -0.33 -1.79
CA GLY A 15 10.51 -0.56 -2.86
C GLY A 15 9.89 -0.72 -4.26
N GLY A 16 8.65 -0.29 -4.44
CA GLY A 16 7.96 -0.28 -5.72
C GLY A 16 7.25 -1.59 -6.10
N THR A 17 6.57 -1.56 -7.24
CA THR A 17 5.67 -2.62 -7.72
C THR A 17 6.35 -3.99 -7.79
N GLY A 18 7.56 -4.09 -8.33
CA GLY A 18 8.27 -5.37 -8.49
C GLY A 18 8.68 -5.99 -7.15
N ARG A 19 9.16 -5.18 -6.20
CA ARG A 19 9.56 -5.63 -4.87
C ARG A 19 8.37 -6.14 -4.07
N VAL A 20 7.25 -5.41 -4.13
CA VAL A 20 5.99 -5.80 -3.48
C VAL A 20 5.40 -7.05 -4.12
N ALA A 21 5.44 -7.17 -5.46
CA ALA A 21 4.96 -8.35 -6.17
C ALA A 21 5.74 -9.61 -5.77
N ALA A 22 7.07 -9.52 -5.70
CA ALA A 22 7.93 -10.61 -5.24
C ALA A 22 7.68 -10.98 -3.78
N LEU A 23 7.49 -9.98 -2.90
CA LEU A 23 7.20 -10.20 -1.48
C LEU A 23 5.85 -10.91 -1.27
N CYS A 24 4.84 -10.55 -2.07
CA CYS A 24 3.51 -11.10 -2.01
C CYS A 24 3.35 -12.41 -2.81
N GLY A 25 4.32 -12.79 -3.65
CA GLY A 25 4.20 -13.94 -4.55
C GLY A 25 3.11 -13.79 -5.62
N ILE A 26 2.85 -12.56 -6.09
CA ILE A 26 1.82 -12.25 -7.09
C ILE A 26 2.42 -11.51 -8.29
N THR A 27 1.61 -11.24 -9.31
CA THR A 27 2.08 -10.54 -10.51
C THR A 27 2.31 -9.04 -10.24
N PRO A 28 3.31 -8.41 -10.90
CA PRO A 28 3.47 -6.96 -10.88
C PRO A 28 2.23 -6.21 -11.38
N GLY A 29 1.47 -6.81 -12.31
CA GLY A 29 0.20 -6.26 -12.79
C GLY A 29 -0.84 -6.13 -11.68
N ALA A 30 -0.97 -7.12 -10.78
CA ALA A 30 -1.88 -7.04 -9.63
C ALA A 30 -1.51 -5.89 -8.69
N VAL A 31 -0.21 -5.73 -8.38
CA VAL A 31 0.27 -4.61 -7.56
C VAL A 31 0.07 -3.26 -8.27
N SER A 32 0.24 -3.21 -9.59
CA SER A 32 -0.04 -2.00 -10.37
C SER A 32 -1.52 -1.61 -10.31
N GLN A 33 -2.45 -2.57 -10.24
CA GLN A 33 -3.87 -2.30 -10.05
C GLN A 33 -4.14 -1.71 -8.65
N TRP A 34 -3.43 -2.16 -7.61
CA TRP A 34 -3.57 -1.60 -6.26
C TRP A 34 -3.24 -0.12 -6.19
N ARG A 35 -2.34 0.37 -7.05
CA ARG A 35 -2.02 1.81 -7.15
C ARG A 35 -3.21 2.67 -7.59
N THR A 36 -4.23 2.08 -8.18
CA THR A 36 -5.45 2.80 -8.62
C THR A 36 -6.66 2.40 -7.79
N ASN A 37 -6.79 1.11 -7.47
CA ASN A 37 -7.98 0.55 -6.81
C ASN A 37 -7.83 0.43 -5.29
N GLY A 38 -6.62 0.67 -4.78
CA GLY A 38 -6.24 0.47 -3.40
C GLY A 38 -5.70 -0.93 -3.11
N VAL A 39 -4.91 -1.04 -2.04
CA VAL A 39 -4.36 -2.31 -1.57
C VAL A 39 -5.44 -3.04 -0.76
N PRO A 40 -5.80 -4.29 -1.11
CA PRO A 40 -6.77 -5.07 -0.36
C PRO A 40 -6.35 -5.24 1.10
N LYS A 41 -7.32 -5.25 2.02
CA LYS A 41 -7.06 -5.33 3.48
C LYS A 41 -6.12 -6.48 3.86
N ALA A 42 -6.34 -7.68 3.33
CA ALA A 42 -5.50 -8.84 3.63
C ALA A 42 -4.02 -8.63 3.26
N TRP A 43 -3.77 -7.98 2.11
CA TRP A 43 -2.42 -7.65 1.67
C TRP A 43 -1.81 -6.52 2.49
N ARG A 44 -2.60 -5.55 2.96
CA ARG A 44 -2.13 -4.54 3.91
C ARG A 44 -1.63 -5.19 5.20
N GLU A 45 -2.41 -6.07 5.82
CA GLU A 45 -1.99 -6.77 7.04
C GLU A 45 -0.75 -7.64 6.80
N PHE A 46 -0.68 -8.35 5.67
CA PHE A 46 0.52 -9.11 5.31
C PHE A 46 1.76 -8.21 5.19
N LEU A 47 1.65 -7.07 4.49
CA LEU A 47 2.76 -6.13 4.31
C LEU A 47 3.21 -5.51 5.64
N ARG A 48 2.28 -5.29 6.58
CA ARG A 48 2.60 -4.82 7.95
C ARG A 48 3.46 -5.81 8.71
N LEU A 49 3.14 -7.09 8.59
CA LEU A 49 3.92 -8.17 9.23
C LEU A 49 5.26 -8.37 8.53
N ALA A 50 5.29 -8.30 7.19
CA ALA A 50 6.47 -8.56 6.40
C ALA A 50 7.51 -7.43 6.42
N ARG A 51 7.06 -6.16 6.48
CA ARG A 51 7.94 -4.97 6.45
C ARG A 51 7.45 -3.89 7.42
N PRO A 52 7.45 -4.17 8.74
CA PRO A 52 6.84 -3.31 9.76
C PRO A 52 7.39 -1.88 9.77
N GLU A 53 8.69 -1.69 9.52
CA GLU A 53 9.31 -0.36 9.51
C GLU A 53 8.79 0.53 8.37
N ALA A 54 8.61 -0.04 7.18
CA ALA A 54 8.12 0.71 6.02
C ALA A 54 6.62 1.03 6.14
N THR A 55 5.82 0.09 6.68
CA THR A 55 4.39 0.30 6.89
C THR A 55 4.09 1.23 8.05
N LYS A 56 4.82 1.18 9.17
CA LYS A 56 4.65 2.13 10.29
C LYS A 56 4.84 3.57 9.84
N ALA A 57 5.92 3.84 9.10
CA ALA A 57 6.20 5.19 8.58
C ALA A 57 5.09 5.71 7.64
N TRP A 58 4.40 4.82 6.93
CA TRP A 58 3.25 5.15 6.09
C TRP A 58 1.96 5.30 6.91
N GLU A 59 1.69 4.40 7.86
CA GLU A 59 0.51 4.41 8.74
C GLU A 59 0.49 5.62 9.66
N THR A 60 1.63 6.04 10.21
CA THR A 60 1.75 7.26 11.00
C THR A 60 1.29 8.50 10.23
N ARG A 61 1.40 8.49 8.89
CA ARG A 61 0.83 9.53 8.01
C ARG A 61 -0.66 9.34 7.69
N GLN A 62 -1.22 8.16 7.89
CA GLN A 62 -2.61 7.79 7.56
C GLN A 62 -3.59 7.89 8.72
N ILE A 63 -3.12 7.79 9.97
CA ILE A 63 -3.97 7.92 11.16
C ILE A 63 -4.67 9.30 11.23
N GLY A 64 -4.20 10.31 10.50
CA GLY A 64 -4.90 11.60 10.34
C GLY A 64 -5.93 11.67 9.19
N LEU A 65 -5.99 10.67 8.30
CA LEU A 65 -6.86 10.65 7.12
C LEU A 65 -8.09 9.75 7.29
N GLU A 66 -8.00 8.66 8.05
CA GLU A 66 -9.14 7.76 8.29
C GLU A 66 -10.21 8.37 9.20
N ASP A 67 -9.87 9.39 9.98
CA ASP A 67 -10.80 10.19 10.82
C ASP A 67 -11.69 11.14 9.99
N GLN A 68 -11.38 11.34 8.69
CA GLN A 68 -12.14 12.23 7.80
C GLN A 68 -13.10 11.51 6.85
N ARG A 69 -13.35 10.21 7.04
CA ARG A 69 -14.31 9.48 6.21
C ARG A 69 -15.72 9.68 6.77
N PRO A 70 -16.65 10.34 6.06
CA PRO A 70 -18.03 10.44 6.53
C PRO A 70 -18.65 9.04 6.61
N PRO A 71 -19.63 8.85 7.52
CA PRO A 71 -20.26 7.55 7.78
C PRO A 71 -20.88 6.92 6.54
#